data_AF-A0A9E4EE63-F1
#
_entry.id   AF-A0A9E4EE63-F1
#
_cell.length_a   1.000
_cell.length_b   1.000
_cell.length_c   1.000
_cell.angle_alpha   90.00
_cell.angle_beta   90.00
_cell.angle_gamma   90.00
#
_symmetry.space_group_name_H-M   'P 1'
#
loop_
_entity.id
_entity.type
_entity.pdbx_description
1 polymer ?
#
loop_
_entity_poly.entity_id
_entity_poly.type
_entity_poly.pdbx_seq_one_letter_code
_entity_poly.pdbx_strand_id
1 'polypeptide(L)'
;MKDKINPDEHEFEERMITINRVMRVGKGRRTPSFNSLTVVGNRDGIVGIGFGSASEVAGALRKSFADARKNLIRVPITNGTLPHEIISEFKSAKVLLKPASPGTGIIAGHATRAILEFAGVRDALTKCLSSRNVKNIAEATMLGLKSLKDVNEVARLRDLSVEELLKKR
;
A
#
# COMPACT_ATOMS: atom_id res chain seq x y z
N MET A 1 -14.26 -14.65 -3.11
CA MET A 1 -13.30 -14.58 -1.98
C MET A 1 -11.92 -14.45 -2.60
N LYS A 2 -11.12 -13.42 -2.28
CA LYS A 2 -9.75 -13.32 -2.80
C LYS A 2 -8.90 -14.38 -2.06
N ASP A 3 -8.13 -15.17 -2.81
CA ASP A 3 -7.26 -16.20 -2.26
C ASP A 3 -6.30 -15.60 -1.22
N LYS A 4 -6.17 -16.28 -0.08
CA LYS A 4 -5.18 -15.89 0.94
C LYS A 4 -3.80 -16.18 0.38
N ILE A 5 -2.99 -15.14 0.26
CA ILE A 5 -1.60 -15.24 -0.20
C ILE A 5 -0.79 -15.93 0.89
N ASN A 6 -0.07 -16.99 0.53
CA ASN A 6 0.81 -17.69 1.46
C ASN A 6 2.16 -16.95 1.54
N PRO A 7 2.59 -16.46 2.72
CA PRO A 7 3.81 -15.66 2.84
C PRO A 7 5.12 -16.46 2.70
N ASP A 8 5.08 -17.78 2.71
CA ASP A 8 6.29 -18.63 2.63
C ASP A 8 6.70 -18.97 1.18
N GLU A 9 5.84 -18.69 0.21
CA GLU A 9 6.08 -19.02 -1.22
C GLU A 9 6.86 -17.93 -1.96
N HIS A 10 7.03 -16.75 -1.36
CA HIS A 10 7.64 -15.59 -2.01
C HIS A 10 8.74 -14.97 -1.16
N GLU A 11 9.78 -14.48 -1.83
CA GLU A 11 10.78 -13.62 -1.21
C GLU A 11 10.20 -12.21 -1.03
N PHE A 12 10.15 -11.76 0.22
CA PHE A 12 9.65 -10.45 0.57
C PHE A 12 10.78 -9.55 1.04
N GLU A 13 10.88 -8.38 0.43
CA GLU A 13 11.67 -7.28 0.96
C GLU A 13 10.87 -6.51 2.00
N GLU A 14 11.55 -6.03 3.03
CA GLU A 14 10.96 -5.31 4.15
C GLU A 14 11.57 -3.90 4.24
N ARG A 15 10.73 -2.87 4.42
CA ARG A 15 11.20 -1.48 4.59
C ARG A 15 10.39 -0.73 5.63
N MET A 16 11.07 0.08 6.43
CA MET A 16 10.39 0.99 7.36
C MET A 16 9.95 2.27 6.63
N ILE A 17 8.71 2.70 6.88
CA ILE A 17 8.20 3.98 6.40
C ILE A 17 8.44 5.03 7.49
N THR A 18 7.98 4.78 8.71
CA THR A 18 8.09 5.76 9.79
C THR A 18 8.25 5.06 11.12
N ILE A 19 9.03 5.69 12.00
CA ILE A 19 9.12 5.34 13.41
C ILE A 19 8.83 6.59 14.23
N ASN A 20 7.93 6.50 15.21
CA ASN A 20 7.71 7.60 16.14
C ASN A 20 7.92 7.13 17.57
N ARG A 21 8.52 8.01 18.37
CA ARG A 21 8.61 7.83 19.82
C ARG A 21 7.35 8.42 20.45
N VAL A 22 6.59 7.59 21.14
CA VAL A 22 5.39 7.98 21.91
C VAL A 22 5.63 7.81 23.40
N MET A 23 4.84 8.49 24.22
CA MET A 23 5.05 8.54 25.66
C MET A 23 3.74 8.32 26.40
N ARG A 24 3.74 7.44 27.40
CA ARG A 24 2.67 7.33 28.39
C ARG A 24 3.05 8.12 29.63
N VAL A 25 2.22 9.07 30.05
CA VAL A 25 2.42 9.87 31.27
C VAL A 25 1.76 9.16 32.46
N GLY A 26 2.54 8.85 33.50
CA GLY A 26 2.05 8.33 34.78
C GLY A 26 2.29 9.31 35.92
N LYS A 27 1.94 8.91 37.16
CA LYS A 27 2.00 9.79 38.35
C LYS A 27 3.40 10.36 38.67
N GLY A 28 4.48 9.70 38.25
CA GLY A 28 5.86 10.16 38.54
C GLY A 28 6.86 10.10 37.38
N ARG A 29 6.54 9.38 36.29
CA ARG A 29 7.45 9.26 35.15
C ARG A 29 6.70 9.14 33.83
N ARG A 30 7.40 9.48 32.74
CA ARG A 30 6.95 9.22 31.37
C ARG A 30 7.63 7.95 30.87
N THR A 31 6.84 6.94 30.51
CA THR A 31 7.37 5.70 29.93
C THR A 31 7.35 5.80 28.41
N PRO A 32 8.52 5.72 27.74
CA PRO A 32 8.58 5.76 26.28
C PRO A 32 8.13 4.44 25.66
N SER A 33 7.59 4.54 24.45
CA SER A 33 7.39 3.42 23.55
C SER A 33 7.64 3.88 22.12
N PHE A 34 7.92 2.97 21.22
CA PHE A 34 8.12 3.23 19.80
C PHE A 34 6.99 2.60 19.02
N ASN A 35 6.42 3.38 18.10
CA ASN A 35 5.54 2.86 17.08
C ASN A 35 6.28 2.82 15.73
N SER A 36 5.95 1.87 14.89
CA SER A 36 6.51 1.74 13.56
C SER A 36 5.41 1.42 12.56
N LEU A 37 5.56 2.00 11.37
CA LEU A 37 4.80 1.67 10.17
C LEU A 37 5.79 1.13 9.14
N THR A 38 5.54 -0.08 8.67
CA THR A 38 6.42 -0.79 7.73
C THR A 38 5.65 -1.24 6.51
N VAL A 39 6.37 -1.41 5.41
CA VAL A 39 5.89 -2.04 4.18
C VAL A 39 6.68 -3.33 3.92
N VAL A 40 5.99 -4.33 3.41
CA VAL A 40 6.55 -5.61 2.96
C VAL A 40 6.03 -5.86 1.56
N GLY A 41 6.88 -6.32 0.63
CA GLY A 41 6.46 -6.60 -0.72
C GLY A 41 7.51 -7.32 -1.54
N ASN A 42 7.08 -7.93 -2.65
CA ASN A 42 7.93 -8.73 -3.54
C ASN A 42 8.29 -8.00 -4.85
N ARG A 43 7.89 -6.73 -4.99
CA ARG A 43 8.01 -5.94 -6.23
C ARG A 43 7.34 -6.57 -7.46
N ASP A 44 6.46 -7.53 -7.24
CA ASP A 44 5.75 -8.29 -8.28
C ASP A 44 4.25 -8.38 -7.93
N GLY A 45 3.65 -7.22 -7.65
CA GLY A 45 2.22 -7.10 -7.41
C GLY A 45 1.73 -7.58 -6.05
N ILE A 46 2.61 -7.97 -5.11
CA ILE A 46 2.22 -8.31 -3.74
C ILE A 46 2.82 -7.30 -2.77
N VAL A 47 1.97 -6.66 -1.98
CA VAL A 47 2.38 -5.68 -0.97
C VAL A 47 1.51 -5.78 0.27
N GLY A 48 2.08 -5.48 1.43
CA GLY A 48 1.41 -5.38 2.71
C GLY A 48 1.97 -4.24 3.54
N ILE A 49 1.13 -3.64 4.38
CA ILE A 49 1.57 -2.69 5.39
C ILE A 49 1.29 -3.26 6.77
N GLY A 50 2.12 -2.89 7.74
CA GLY A 50 1.98 -3.33 9.11
C GLY A 50 2.25 -2.22 10.09
N PHE A 51 1.62 -2.32 11.27
CA PHE A 51 1.80 -1.39 12.35
C PHE A 51 2.23 -2.11 13.63
N GLY A 52 3.39 -1.75 14.16
CA GLY A 52 3.95 -2.35 15.36
C GLY A 52 4.17 -1.33 16.47
N SER A 53 4.03 -1.75 17.73
CA SER A 53 4.47 -0.96 18.88
C SER A 53 5.13 -1.80 19.96
N ALA A 54 6.22 -1.27 20.52
CA ALA A 54 6.97 -1.91 21.60
C ALA A 54 7.77 -0.86 22.40
N SER A 55 8.34 -1.29 23.54
CA SER A 55 9.23 -0.44 24.35
C SER A 55 10.56 -0.13 23.66
N GLU A 56 11.00 -1.01 22.76
CA GLU A 56 12.24 -0.90 22.01
C GLU A 56 11.98 -0.76 20.51
N VAL A 57 12.91 -0.11 19.80
CA VAL A 57 12.83 0.11 18.34
C VAL A 57 12.80 -1.23 17.57
N ALA A 58 13.73 -2.14 17.87
CA ALA A 58 13.80 -3.43 17.19
C ALA A 58 12.55 -4.28 17.45
N GLY A 59 12.02 -4.26 18.67
CA GLY A 59 10.77 -4.92 19.01
C GLY A 59 9.56 -4.36 18.25
N ALA A 60 9.51 -3.04 18.03
CA ALA A 60 8.44 -2.40 17.28
C ALA A 60 8.49 -2.79 15.80
N LEU A 61 9.70 -2.81 15.20
CA LEU A 61 9.91 -3.23 13.82
C LEU A 61 9.52 -4.70 13.60
N ARG A 62 9.98 -5.62 14.45
CA ARG A 62 9.62 -7.05 14.35
C ARG A 62 8.11 -7.28 14.37
N LYS A 63 7.40 -6.61 15.29
CA LYS A 63 5.93 -6.69 15.35
C LYS A 63 5.28 -6.10 14.10
N SER A 64 5.83 -5.00 13.58
CA SER A 64 5.31 -4.33 12.39
C SER A 64 5.47 -5.20 11.14
N PHE A 65 6.61 -5.86 10.95
CA PHE A 65 6.83 -6.79 9.84
C PHE A 65 5.95 -8.04 9.93
N ALA A 66 5.81 -8.61 11.13
CA ALA A 66 4.91 -9.74 11.36
C ALA A 66 3.43 -9.40 11.08
N ASP A 67 3.02 -8.16 11.36
CA ASP A 67 1.68 -7.66 11.01
C ASP A 67 1.53 -7.43 9.51
N ALA A 68 2.55 -6.85 8.85
CA ALA A 68 2.53 -6.61 7.40
C ALA A 68 2.39 -7.90 6.58
N ARG A 69 3.08 -8.97 6.98
CA ARG A 69 3.00 -10.29 6.33
C ARG A 69 1.61 -10.93 6.42
N LYS A 70 0.80 -10.55 7.42
CA LYS A 70 -0.60 -11.03 7.52
C LYS A 70 -1.55 -10.24 6.62
N ASN A 71 -1.19 -8.99 6.31
CA ASN A 71 -2.02 -8.04 5.58
C ASN A 71 -1.56 -7.85 4.13
N LEU A 72 -1.19 -8.95 3.45
CA LEU A 72 -0.77 -8.92 2.06
C LEU A 72 -1.98 -8.76 1.13
N ILE A 73 -1.82 -7.95 0.10
CA ILE A 73 -2.78 -7.76 -0.99
C ILE A 73 -2.09 -7.99 -2.33
N ARG A 74 -2.87 -8.49 -3.30
CA ARG A 74 -2.47 -8.52 -4.70
C ARG A 74 -2.95 -7.26 -5.40
N VAL A 75 -2.03 -6.56 -6.04
CA VAL A 75 -2.23 -5.32 -6.79
C VAL A 75 -2.25 -5.67 -8.28
N PRO A 76 -3.31 -5.32 -9.02
CA PRO A 76 -3.30 -5.46 -10.47
C PRO A 76 -2.39 -4.40 -11.08
N ILE A 77 -1.39 -4.84 -11.84
CA ILE A 77 -0.42 -3.99 -12.52
C ILE A 77 -0.49 -4.31 -14.01
N THR A 78 -0.60 -3.28 -14.84
CA THR A 78 -0.66 -3.41 -16.30
C THR A 78 0.52 -2.65 -16.89
N ASN A 79 1.42 -3.33 -17.61
CA ASN A 79 2.59 -2.72 -18.25
C ASN A 79 3.45 -1.85 -17.30
N GLY A 80 3.55 -2.23 -16.02
CA GLY A 80 4.30 -1.48 -15.02
C GLY A 80 3.60 -0.24 -14.43
N THR A 81 2.32 0.01 -14.77
CA THR A 81 1.51 1.09 -14.20
C THR A 81 0.17 0.56 -13.65
N LEU A 82 -0.65 1.47 -13.08
CA LEU A 82 -1.99 1.17 -12.58
C LEU A 82 -2.99 1.01 -13.73
N PRO A 83 -4.04 0.19 -13.61
CA PRO A 83 -5.01 -0.01 -14.70
C PRO A 83 -5.88 1.22 -15.01
N HIS A 84 -6.27 1.98 -13.97
CA HIS A 84 -7.10 3.18 -14.09
C HIS A 84 -6.85 4.13 -12.91
N GLU A 85 -7.34 5.36 -13.01
CA GLU A 85 -7.26 6.33 -11.92
C GLU A 85 -8.31 6.05 -10.84
N ILE A 86 -7.93 6.25 -9.58
CA ILE A 86 -8.83 6.08 -8.44
C ILE A 86 -8.53 7.13 -7.36
N ILE A 87 -9.59 7.64 -6.74
CA ILE A 87 -9.49 8.43 -5.52
C ILE A 87 -9.91 7.53 -4.37
N SER A 88 -8.99 7.32 -3.44
CA SER A 88 -9.18 6.48 -2.26
C SER A 88 -9.27 7.34 -1.00
N GLU A 89 -10.13 6.91 -0.08
CA GLU A 89 -10.35 7.60 1.19
C GLU A 89 -10.24 6.63 2.36
N PHE A 90 -9.49 7.03 3.38
CA PHE A 90 -9.47 6.36 4.68
C PHE A 90 -9.46 7.39 5.79
N LYS A 91 -10.54 7.42 6.58
CA LYS A 91 -10.77 8.46 7.59
C LYS A 91 -10.64 9.85 6.94
N SER A 92 -9.74 10.70 7.42
CA SER A 92 -9.49 12.03 6.86
C SER A 92 -8.46 12.07 5.73
N ALA A 93 -7.86 10.94 5.34
CA ALA A 93 -6.87 10.90 4.25
C ALA A 93 -7.56 10.60 2.92
N LYS A 94 -7.32 11.45 1.92
CA LYS A 94 -7.73 11.26 0.53
C LYS A 94 -6.49 11.20 -0.36
N VAL A 95 -6.35 10.13 -1.13
CA VAL A 95 -5.20 9.90 -2.02
C VAL A 95 -5.69 9.61 -3.43
N LEU A 96 -5.27 10.45 -4.38
CA LEU A 96 -5.41 10.22 -5.81
C LEU A 96 -4.28 9.30 -6.27
N LEU A 97 -4.64 8.20 -6.92
CA LEU A 97 -3.74 7.30 -7.63
C LEU A 97 -4.09 7.39 -9.12
N LYS A 98 -3.12 7.79 -9.95
CA LYS A 98 -3.32 7.98 -11.38
C LYS A 98 -2.25 7.23 -12.17
N PRO A 99 -2.61 6.48 -13.22
CA PRO A 99 -1.63 5.85 -14.11
C PRO A 99 -0.80 6.92 -14.83
N ALA A 100 0.42 6.55 -15.19
CA ALA A 100 1.37 7.44 -15.85
C ALA A 100 1.90 6.80 -17.13
N SER A 101 2.42 7.63 -18.03
CA SER A 101 3.09 7.15 -19.23
C SER A 101 4.39 6.42 -18.87
N PRO A 102 4.82 5.42 -19.65
CA PRO A 102 6.07 4.71 -19.41
C PRO A 102 7.26 5.67 -19.30
N GLY A 103 8.09 5.49 -18.28
CA GLY A 103 9.29 6.31 -18.05
C GLY A 103 9.06 7.60 -17.22
N THR A 104 7.87 7.79 -16.67
CA THR A 104 7.57 8.91 -15.75
C THR A 104 8.17 8.68 -14.36
N GLY A 105 8.30 7.42 -13.95
CA GLY A 105 8.66 7.03 -12.59
C GLY A 105 7.51 7.22 -11.58
N ILE A 106 7.83 7.03 -10.30
CA ILE A 106 6.87 7.13 -9.21
C ILE A 106 6.92 8.54 -8.60
N ILE A 107 5.94 9.37 -8.93
CA ILE A 107 5.75 10.69 -8.32
C ILE A 107 4.74 10.55 -7.19
N ALA A 108 5.25 10.37 -5.98
CA ALA A 108 4.45 10.13 -4.80
C ALA A 108 5.08 10.69 -3.52
N GLY A 109 4.22 10.93 -2.52
CA GLY A 109 4.65 11.23 -1.16
C GLY A 109 5.30 10.01 -0.50
N HIS A 110 6.07 10.23 0.56
CA HIS A 110 6.90 9.21 1.23
C HIS A 110 6.23 7.84 1.46
N ALA A 111 5.07 7.81 2.12
CA ALA A 111 4.37 6.54 2.41
C ALA A 111 3.85 5.85 1.16
N THR A 112 3.15 6.59 0.30
CA THR A 112 2.59 6.08 -0.96
C THR A 112 3.68 5.59 -1.91
N ARG A 113 4.83 6.30 -1.97
CA ARG A 113 5.98 5.89 -2.77
C ARG A 113 6.51 4.53 -2.32
N ALA A 114 6.75 4.36 -1.02
CA ALA A 114 7.25 3.09 -0.49
C ALA A 114 6.29 1.92 -0.81
N ILE A 115 4.97 2.14 -0.73
CA ILE A 115 3.98 1.12 -1.05
C ILE A 115 4.00 0.78 -2.55
N LEU A 116 4.04 1.79 -3.44
CA LEU A 116 4.04 1.56 -4.89
C LEU A 116 5.33 0.90 -5.39
N GLU A 117 6.49 1.29 -4.85
CA GLU A 117 7.78 0.66 -5.15
C GLU A 117 7.75 -0.84 -4.79
N PHE A 118 7.30 -1.17 -3.58
CA PHE A 118 7.25 -2.55 -3.09
C PHE A 118 6.13 -3.37 -3.73
N ALA A 119 5.10 -2.72 -4.27
CA ALA A 119 4.11 -3.36 -5.12
C ALA A 119 4.66 -3.68 -6.52
N GLY A 120 5.77 -3.09 -6.96
CA GLY A 120 6.31 -3.31 -8.32
C GLY A 120 5.78 -2.34 -9.37
N VAL A 121 5.12 -1.26 -8.96
CA VAL A 121 4.67 -0.20 -9.88
C VAL A 121 5.88 0.64 -10.26
N ARG A 122 6.11 0.85 -11.56
CA ARG A 122 7.23 1.64 -12.08
C ARG A 122 6.81 3.09 -12.33
N ASP A 123 5.62 3.27 -12.90
CA ASP A 123 5.13 4.56 -13.35
C ASP A 123 3.78 4.87 -12.70
N ALA A 124 3.71 5.92 -11.88
CA ALA A 124 2.47 6.37 -11.26
C ALA A 124 2.55 7.83 -10.80
N LEU A 125 1.45 8.55 -10.95
CA LEU A 125 1.25 9.89 -10.42
C LEU A 125 0.29 9.83 -9.24
N THR A 126 0.69 10.39 -8.11
CA THR A 126 -0.18 10.40 -6.93
C THR A 126 -0.21 11.76 -6.24
N LYS A 127 -1.32 12.04 -5.56
CA LYS A 127 -1.46 13.25 -4.75
C LYS A 127 -2.27 12.97 -3.50
N CYS A 128 -1.73 13.36 -2.35
CA CYS A 128 -2.48 13.45 -1.10
C CYS A 128 -3.28 14.77 -1.12
N LEU A 129 -4.60 14.68 -1.09
CA LEU A 129 -5.51 15.83 -1.23
C LEU A 129 -5.95 16.44 0.11
N SER A 130 -5.91 15.66 1.21
CA SER A 130 -6.46 16.08 2.50
C SER A 130 -5.46 15.91 3.65
N SER A 131 -5.62 14.90 4.52
CA SER A 131 -4.74 14.69 5.68
C SER A 131 -3.29 14.37 5.30
N ARG A 132 -2.36 14.82 6.16
CA ARG A 132 -0.91 14.55 6.08
C ARG A 132 -0.46 13.41 7.00
N ASN A 133 -1.39 12.74 7.70
CA ASN A 133 -1.04 11.65 8.60
C ASN A 133 -0.58 10.41 7.82
N VAL A 134 0.70 10.03 8.00
CA VAL A 134 1.38 8.93 7.29
C VAL A 134 0.62 7.61 7.39
N LYS A 135 0.11 7.26 8.58
CA LYS A 135 -0.64 6.01 8.77
C LYS A 135 -1.92 6.00 7.94
N ASN A 136 -2.70 7.07 8.01
CA ASN A 136 -3.95 7.14 7.27
C ASN A 136 -3.73 7.20 5.75
N ILE A 137 -2.65 7.86 5.30
CA ILE A 137 -2.26 7.89 3.88
C ILE A 137 -1.88 6.49 3.40
N ALA A 138 -1.11 5.73 4.18
CA ALA A 138 -0.74 4.36 3.84
C ALA A 138 -1.98 3.46 3.72
N GLU A 139 -2.90 3.54 4.69
CA GLU A 139 -4.17 2.80 4.67
C GLU A 139 -5.08 3.20 3.50
N ALA A 140 -5.21 4.50 3.21
CA ALA A 140 -5.95 4.99 2.05
C ALA A 140 -5.36 4.44 0.74
N THR A 141 -4.02 4.48 0.62
CA THR A 141 -3.30 3.93 -0.54
C THR A 141 -3.61 2.44 -0.71
N MET A 142 -3.54 1.64 0.36
CA MET A 142 -3.83 0.21 0.31
C MET A 142 -5.28 -0.09 -0.07
N LEU A 143 -6.24 0.71 0.42
CA LEU A 143 -7.64 0.60 0.01
C LEU A 143 -7.84 0.96 -1.46
N GLY A 144 -7.14 1.98 -1.95
CA GLY A 144 -7.11 2.35 -3.37
C GLY A 144 -6.62 1.19 -4.23
N LEU A 145 -5.46 0.61 -3.88
CA LEU A 145 -4.88 -0.52 -4.60
C LEU A 145 -5.78 -1.76 -4.57
N LYS A 146 -6.46 -2.02 -3.44
CA LYS A 146 -7.40 -3.14 -3.30
C LYS A 146 -8.65 -2.99 -4.18
N SER A 147 -9.04 -1.74 -4.45
CA SER A 147 -10.24 -1.38 -5.23
C SER A 147 -9.99 -1.35 -6.74
N LEU A 148 -8.72 -1.37 -7.16
CA LEU A 148 -8.38 -1.53 -8.56
C LEU A 148 -8.90 -2.87 -9.08
N LYS A 149 -9.36 -2.82 -10.33
CA LYS A 149 -9.89 -3.96 -11.07
C LYS A 149 -9.08 -4.11 -12.33
N ASP A 150 -8.72 -5.35 -12.63
CA ASP A 150 -8.07 -5.68 -13.89
C ASP A 150 -9.09 -5.69 -15.03
N VAL A 151 -8.64 -5.42 -16.25
CA VAL A 151 -9.49 -5.40 -17.45
C VAL A 151 -10.16 -6.76 -17.66
N ASN A 152 -9.41 -7.84 -17.42
CA ASN A 152 -9.90 -9.21 -17.51
C ASN A 152 -11.01 -9.50 -16.49
N GLU A 153 -10.86 -8.99 -15.26
CA GLU A 153 -11.86 -9.16 -14.21
C GLU A 153 -13.16 -8.41 -14.56
N VAL A 154 -13.04 -7.19 -15.09
CA VAL A 154 -14.20 -6.39 -15.54
C VAL A 154 -14.90 -7.04 -16.73
N ALA A 155 -14.16 -7.61 -17.69
CA ALA A 155 -14.72 -8.33 -18.83
C ALA A 155 -15.55 -9.54 -18.39
N ARG A 156 -15.01 -10.35 -17.47
CA ARG A 156 -15.72 -11.49 -16.87
C ARG A 156 -16.99 -11.07 -16.12
N LEU A 157 -16.93 -9.97 -15.37
CA LEU A 157 -18.10 -9.47 -14.63
C LEU A 157 -19.21 -8.95 -15.55
N ARG A 158 -18.90 -8.60 -16.80
CA ARG A 158 -19.84 -8.06 -17.77
C ARG A 158 -20.20 -9.04 -18.89
N ASP A 159 -19.71 -10.28 -18.82
CA ASP A 159 -19.88 -11.32 -19.84
C ASP A 159 -19.54 -10.85 -21.27
N LEU A 160 -18.52 -10.00 -21.40
CA LEU A 160 -18.04 -9.45 -22.67
C LEU A 160 -16.63 -9.95 -22.97
N SER A 161 -16.27 -10.02 -24.25
CA SER A 161 -14.88 -10.27 -24.63
C SER A 161 -14.01 -9.05 -24.29
N VAL A 162 -12.72 -9.28 -24.02
CA VAL A 162 -11.75 -8.21 -23.71
C VAL A 162 -11.63 -7.22 -24.88
N GLU A 163 -11.72 -7.71 -26.12
CA GLU A 163 -11.69 -6.90 -27.34
C GLU A 163 -12.92 -5.99 -27.47
N GLU A 164 -14.11 -6.48 -27.13
CA GLU A 164 -15.33 -5.66 -27.10
C GLU A 164 -15.29 -4.61 -26.00
N LEU A 165 -14.66 -4.92 -24.86
CA LEU A 165 -14.50 -3.98 -23.76
C LEU A 165 -13.49 -2.86 -24.08
N LEU A 166 -12.43 -3.19 -24.82
CA LEU A 166 -11.38 -2.25 -25.23
C LEU A 166 -11.70 -1.48 -26.52
N LYS A 167 -12.67 -1.94 -27.31
CA LYS A 167 -13.25 -1.17 -28.41
C LYS A 167 -13.93 0.09 -27.86
N LYS A 168 -13.14 1.14 -27.70
CA LYS A 168 -13.66 2.48 -27.43
C LYS A 168 -14.45 2.98 -28.64
N ARG A 169 -15.67 3.45 -28.35
CA ARG A 169 -16.35 4.51 -29.12
C ARG A 169 -15.49 5.76 -29.20
#